data_AF-A0A9X7CH28-F1
#
_entry.id   AF-A0A9X7CH28-F1
#
_cell.length_a   1.000
_cell.length_b   1.000
_cell.length_c   1.000
_cell.angle_alpha   90.00
_cell.angle_beta   90.00
_cell.angle_gamma   90.00
#
_symmetry.space_group_name_H-M   'P 1'
#
loop_
_entity.id
_entity.type
_entity.pdbx_description
1 polymer ?
#
loop_
_entity_poly.entity_id
_entity_poly.type
_entity_poly.pdbx_seq_one_letter_code
_entity_poly.pdbx_strand_id
1 'polypeptide(L)'
;MWGENATEVVKLETKLRSHQITEKQLSNTIKQTAESLKQAKLAEQQRTSEIAKAAQKLQDLKGKEEQLQASTAKMNAQYELQKTKLGANASETEKLRLKIDHLGNQHTIAAEKVRNYQQQFDQAKRKYGENSNEVKRYETKLLEARAAEQQLKNQIDVTNKSLKEQESVTRRAGQALDAAGSKMKSAG
;
A
#
# COMPACT_ATOMS: atom_id res chain seq x y z
N MET A 1 -14.83 44.45 77.79
CA MET A 1 -14.13 44.85 76.54
C MET A 1 -13.08 43.81 76.12
N TRP A 2 -13.41 42.51 76.08
CA TRP A 2 -12.48 41.44 75.65
C TRP A 2 -13.06 40.49 74.58
N GLY A 3 -14.37 40.56 74.29
CA GLY A 3 -15.05 39.67 73.33
C GLY A 3 -14.87 40.07 71.86
N GLU A 4 -14.85 41.36 71.55
CA GLU A 4 -14.71 41.84 70.17
C GLU A 4 -13.30 41.56 69.61
N ASN A 5 -12.27 41.77 70.41
CA ASN A 5 -10.88 41.51 69.99
C ASN A 5 -10.61 40.00 69.77
N ALA A 6 -11.16 39.14 70.63
CA ALA A 6 -11.09 37.68 70.44
C ALA A 6 -11.85 37.21 69.18
N THR A 7 -13.00 37.82 68.87
CA THR A 7 -13.80 37.47 67.69
C THR A 7 -13.09 37.87 66.40
N GLU A 8 -12.43 39.03 66.37
CA GLU A 8 -11.63 39.46 65.22
C GLU A 8 -10.38 38.61 65.02
N VAL A 9 -9.70 38.21 66.09
CA VAL A 9 -8.57 37.26 66.00
C VAL A 9 -9.01 35.92 65.40
N VAL A 10 -10.15 35.37 65.84
CA VAL A 10 -10.67 34.10 65.28
C VAL A 10 -11.07 34.25 63.81
N LYS A 11 -11.63 35.40 63.39
CA LYS A 11 -11.93 35.68 61.97
C LYS A 11 -10.65 35.77 61.13
N LEU A 12 -9.61 36.44 61.64
CA LEU A 12 -8.31 36.56 60.96
C LEU A 12 -7.60 35.20 60.85
N GLU A 13 -7.62 34.39 61.90
CA GLU A 13 -7.08 33.03 61.89
C GLU A 13 -7.83 32.13 60.89
N THR A 14 -9.15 32.24 60.83
CA THR A 14 -9.97 31.47 59.87
C THR A 14 -9.64 31.86 58.43
N LYS A 15 -9.53 33.17 58.15
CA LYS A 15 -9.11 33.68 56.84
C LYS A 15 -7.70 33.21 56.47
N LEU A 16 -6.76 33.25 57.41
CA LEU A 16 -5.39 32.78 57.18
C LEU A 16 -5.36 31.28 56.84
N ARG A 17 -6.10 30.46 57.58
CA ARG A 17 -6.24 29.02 57.28
C ARG A 17 -6.88 28.79 55.91
N SER A 18 -7.92 29.55 55.55
CA SER A 18 -8.53 29.42 54.22
C SER A 18 -7.56 29.82 53.11
N HIS A 19 -6.79 30.90 53.29
CA HIS A 19 -5.76 31.30 52.34
C HIS A 19 -4.68 30.24 52.18
N GLN A 20 -4.20 29.63 53.28
CA GLN A 20 -3.22 28.54 53.24
C GLN A 20 -3.75 27.30 52.50
N ILE A 21 -5.04 26.97 52.64
CA ILE A 21 -5.66 25.86 51.90
C ILE A 21 -5.68 26.19 50.40
N THR A 22 -6.09 27.40 50.04
CA THR A 22 -6.11 27.88 48.65
C THR A 22 -4.71 27.87 48.03
N GLU A 23 -3.69 28.33 48.75
CA GLU A 23 -2.29 28.29 48.29
C GLU A 23 -1.79 26.86 48.06
N LYS A 24 -2.12 25.92 48.96
CA LYS A 24 -1.80 24.51 48.77
C LYS A 24 -2.51 23.91 47.55
N GLN A 25 -3.78 24.24 47.34
CA GLN A 25 -4.54 23.82 46.17
C GLN A 25 -3.92 24.37 44.87
N LEU A 26 -3.59 25.66 44.85
CA LEU A 26 -2.90 26.31 43.72
C LEU A 26 -1.52 25.66 43.46
N SER A 27 -0.75 25.35 44.50
CA SER A 27 0.52 24.66 44.34
C SER A 27 0.34 23.28 43.71
N ASN A 28 -0.69 22.53 44.13
CA ASN A 28 -1.00 21.22 43.57
C ASN A 28 -1.44 21.30 42.10
N THR A 29 -2.29 22.28 41.74
CA THR A 29 -2.74 22.45 40.35
C THR A 29 -1.59 22.91 39.45
N ILE A 30 -0.70 23.79 39.92
CA ILE A 30 0.50 24.20 39.18
C ILE A 30 1.40 22.99 38.92
N LYS A 31 1.64 22.13 39.93
CA LYS A 31 2.44 20.91 39.77
C LYS A 31 1.82 19.94 38.76
N GLN A 32 0.51 19.69 38.87
CA GLN A 32 -0.21 18.82 37.93
C GLN A 32 -0.17 19.37 36.50
N THR A 33 -0.37 20.68 36.34
CA THR A 33 -0.34 21.35 35.04
C THR A 33 1.08 21.32 34.43
N ALA A 34 2.12 21.55 35.24
CA ALA A 34 3.50 21.48 34.78
C ALA A 34 3.88 20.08 34.28
N GLU A 35 3.50 19.02 35.01
CA GLU A 35 3.74 17.65 34.57
C GLU A 35 2.96 17.33 33.29
N SER A 36 1.69 17.75 33.23
CA SER A 36 0.84 17.57 32.03
C SER A 36 1.44 18.28 30.81
N LEU A 37 1.96 19.49 30.98
CA LEU A 37 2.64 20.24 29.93
C LEU A 37 3.94 19.54 29.47
N LYS A 38 4.70 18.98 30.40
CA LYS A 38 5.91 18.20 30.08
C LYS A 38 5.56 16.96 29.26
N GLN A 39 4.52 16.21 29.65
CA GLN A 39 4.05 15.05 28.91
C GLN A 39 3.53 15.42 27.51
N ALA A 40 2.77 16.51 27.41
CA ALA A 40 2.29 17.02 26.12
C ALA A 40 3.45 17.39 25.18
N LYS A 41 4.50 18.04 25.68
CA LYS A 41 5.70 18.38 24.90
C LYS A 41 6.44 17.13 24.41
N LEU A 42 6.61 16.11 25.25
CA LEU A 42 7.24 14.85 24.85
C LEU A 42 6.42 14.13 23.79
N ALA A 43 5.09 14.07 23.96
CA ALA A 43 4.19 13.49 22.98
C ALA A 43 4.23 14.24 21.64
N GLU A 44 4.32 15.58 21.66
CA GLU A 44 4.45 16.40 20.47
C GLU A 44 5.79 16.17 19.74
N GLN A 45 6.90 16.09 20.47
CA GLN A 45 8.22 15.74 19.90
C GLN A 45 8.22 14.34 19.26
N GLN A 46 7.58 13.36 19.90
CA GLN A 46 7.43 12.03 19.31
C GLN A 46 6.55 12.08 18.06
N ARG A 47 5.40 12.77 18.11
CA ARG A 47 4.49 12.91 16.98
C ARG A 47 5.15 13.57 15.78
N THR A 48 5.91 14.64 16.00
CA THR A 48 6.65 15.35 14.94
C THR A 48 7.73 14.45 14.32
N SER A 49 8.45 13.68 15.13
CA SER A 49 9.41 12.68 14.64
C SER A 49 8.74 11.61 13.77
N GLU A 50 7.61 11.06 14.21
CA GLU A 50 6.87 10.05 13.45
C GLU A 50 6.29 10.59 12.13
N ILE A 51 5.80 11.83 12.13
CA ILE A 51 5.35 12.52 10.90
C ILE A 51 6.51 12.70 9.93
N ALA A 52 7.70 13.08 10.42
CA ALA A 52 8.90 13.22 9.59
C ALA A 52 9.31 11.88 8.96
N LYS A 53 9.30 10.78 9.74
CA LYS A 53 9.57 9.43 9.23
C LYS A 53 8.53 9.00 8.18
N ALA A 54 7.25 9.26 8.42
CA ALA A 54 6.19 8.97 7.46
C ALA A 54 6.37 9.78 6.16
N ALA A 55 6.79 11.04 6.26
CA ALA A 55 7.11 11.88 5.11
C ALA A 55 8.28 11.34 4.29
N GLN A 56 9.37 10.95 4.96
CA GLN A 56 10.51 10.32 4.28
C GLN A 56 10.10 9.03 3.60
N LYS A 57 9.35 8.16 4.31
CA LYS A 57 8.90 6.89 3.74
C LYS A 57 8.00 7.10 2.52
N LEU A 58 7.13 8.10 2.52
CA LEU A 58 6.33 8.47 1.35
C LEU A 58 7.19 8.88 0.15
N GLN A 59 8.28 9.62 0.38
CA GLN A 59 9.22 9.99 -0.68
C GLN A 59 9.92 8.76 -1.27
N ASP A 60 10.39 7.84 -0.41
CA ASP A 60 11.02 6.60 -0.86
C ASP A 60 10.04 5.73 -1.67
N LEU A 61 8.79 5.63 -1.22
CA LEU A 61 7.73 4.89 -1.90
C LEU A 61 7.33 5.52 -3.23
N LYS A 62 7.44 6.84 -3.36
CA LYS A 62 7.25 7.53 -4.64
C LYS A 62 8.40 7.19 -5.60
N GLY A 63 9.65 7.19 -5.12
CA GLY A 63 10.79 6.73 -5.92
C GLY A 63 10.64 5.27 -6.37
N LYS A 64 10.12 4.40 -5.51
CA LYS A 64 9.79 3.02 -5.87
C LYS A 64 8.70 2.94 -6.94
N GLU A 65 7.68 3.81 -6.87
CA GLU A 65 6.63 3.90 -7.90
C GLU A 65 7.22 4.23 -9.28
N GLU A 66 8.14 5.20 -9.35
CA GLU A 66 8.84 5.59 -10.57
C GLU A 66 9.71 4.43 -11.12
N GLN A 67 10.40 3.70 -10.25
CA GLN A 67 11.16 2.50 -10.64
C GLN A 67 10.26 1.39 -11.20
N LEU A 68 9.08 1.18 -10.62
CA LEU A 68 8.09 0.21 -11.11
C LEU A 68 7.53 0.63 -12.47
N GLN A 69 7.33 1.93 -12.70
CA GLN A 69 6.91 2.47 -14.00
C GLN A 69 7.99 2.25 -15.06
N ALA A 70 9.25 2.56 -14.76
CA ALA A 70 10.38 2.30 -15.66
C ALA A 70 10.53 0.80 -15.98
N SER A 71 10.35 -0.07 -14.97
CA SER A 71 10.37 -1.52 -15.14
C SER A 71 9.23 -2.00 -16.04
N THR A 72 8.04 -1.41 -15.91
CA THR A 72 6.89 -1.68 -16.80
C THR A 72 7.23 -1.32 -18.25
N ALA A 73 7.80 -0.13 -18.48
CA ALA A 73 8.17 0.32 -19.82
C ALA A 73 9.23 -0.58 -20.46
N LYS A 74 10.28 -0.94 -19.70
CA LYS A 74 11.33 -1.85 -20.14
C LYS A 74 10.77 -3.22 -20.53
N MET A 75 9.91 -3.79 -19.68
CA MET A 75 9.27 -5.09 -19.93
C MET A 75 8.39 -5.05 -21.18
N ASN A 76 7.62 -3.98 -21.40
CA ASN A 76 6.81 -3.82 -22.62
C ASN A 76 7.71 -3.73 -23.87
N ALA A 77 8.81 -2.98 -23.81
CA ALA A 77 9.77 -2.90 -24.92
C ALA A 77 10.44 -4.26 -25.22
N GLN A 78 10.78 -5.03 -24.17
CA GLN A 78 11.32 -6.39 -24.31
C GLN A 78 10.30 -7.34 -24.95
N TYR A 79 9.03 -7.24 -24.57
CA TYR A 79 7.95 -8.04 -25.16
C TYR A 79 7.75 -7.71 -26.65
N GLU A 80 7.69 -6.44 -27.02
CA GLU A 80 7.58 -6.07 -28.45
C GLU A 80 8.78 -6.55 -29.25
N LEU A 81 10.00 -6.46 -28.70
CA LEU A 81 11.19 -7.03 -29.34
C LEU A 81 11.07 -8.55 -29.53
N GLN A 82 10.64 -9.29 -28.51
CA GLN A 82 10.44 -10.74 -28.59
C GLN A 82 9.37 -11.10 -29.62
N LYS A 83 8.27 -10.34 -29.65
CA LYS A 83 7.17 -10.51 -30.60
C LYS A 83 7.62 -10.26 -32.05
N THR A 84 8.42 -9.23 -32.30
CA THR A 84 9.02 -8.98 -33.62
C THR A 84 9.96 -10.11 -34.03
N LYS A 85 10.80 -10.60 -33.11
CA LYS A 85 11.71 -11.73 -33.37
C LYS A 85 10.99 -13.04 -33.67
N LEU A 86 9.84 -13.27 -33.04
CA LEU A 86 9.00 -14.45 -33.31
C LEU A 86 8.55 -14.48 -34.78
N GLY A 87 8.39 -13.31 -35.40
CA GLY A 87 8.02 -13.17 -36.82
C GLY A 87 6.58 -13.58 -37.12
N ALA A 88 6.14 -13.36 -38.37
CA ALA A 88 4.76 -13.65 -38.78
C ALA A 88 4.45 -15.15 -38.86
N ASN A 89 5.47 -16.00 -39.07
CA ASN A 89 5.34 -17.44 -39.30
C ASN A 89 5.33 -18.27 -38.01
N ALA A 90 5.42 -17.64 -36.84
CA ALA A 90 5.33 -18.34 -35.57
C ALA A 90 3.97 -19.02 -35.40
N SER A 91 3.98 -20.19 -34.78
CA SER A 91 2.75 -20.90 -34.44
C SER A 91 1.92 -20.09 -33.44
N GLU A 92 0.60 -20.26 -33.48
CA GLU A 92 -0.29 -19.63 -32.51
C GLU A 92 0.04 -20.04 -31.06
N THR A 93 0.52 -21.28 -30.86
CA THR A 93 1.01 -21.77 -29.56
C THR A 93 2.21 -20.95 -29.06
N GLU A 94 3.18 -20.64 -29.92
CA GLU A 94 4.34 -19.81 -29.56
C GLU A 94 3.92 -18.37 -29.23
N LYS A 95 3.01 -17.79 -30.02
CA LYS A 95 2.46 -16.45 -29.75
C LYS A 95 1.71 -16.41 -28.41
N LEU A 96 0.90 -17.42 -28.11
CA LEU A 96 0.16 -17.52 -26.86
C LEU A 96 1.08 -17.70 -25.65
N ARG A 97 2.13 -18.52 -25.76
CA ARG A 97 3.15 -18.67 -24.70
C ARG A 97 3.86 -17.36 -24.41
N LEU A 98 4.34 -16.66 -25.45
CA LEU A 98 4.97 -15.35 -25.29
C LEU A 98 4.04 -14.34 -24.61
N LYS A 99 2.75 -14.34 -24.96
CA LYS A 99 1.74 -13.48 -24.32
C LYS A 99 1.51 -13.85 -22.85
N ILE A 100 1.47 -15.14 -22.51
CA ILE A 100 1.32 -15.61 -21.11
C ILE A 100 2.52 -15.15 -20.27
N ASP A 101 3.74 -15.31 -20.77
CA ASP A 101 4.95 -14.87 -20.08
C ASP A 101 4.93 -13.36 -19.82
N HIS A 102 4.51 -12.58 -20.83
CA HIS A 102 4.36 -11.14 -20.69
C HIS A 102 3.30 -10.74 -19.66
N LEU A 103 2.11 -11.36 -19.71
CA LEU A 103 1.04 -11.11 -18.75
C LEU A 103 1.46 -11.49 -17.33
N GLY A 104 2.23 -12.58 -17.15
CA GLY A 104 2.80 -12.98 -15.87
C GLY A 104 3.77 -11.94 -15.29
N ASN A 105 4.65 -11.39 -16.14
CA ASN A 105 5.55 -10.30 -15.75
C ASN A 105 4.76 -9.02 -15.40
N GLN A 106 3.74 -8.67 -16.19
CA GLN A 106 2.84 -7.54 -15.90
C GLN A 106 2.13 -7.71 -14.56
N HIS A 107 1.61 -8.91 -14.28
CA HIS A 107 0.95 -9.24 -13.02
C HIS A 107 1.90 -9.09 -11.84
N THR A 108 3.15 -9.54 -11.97
CA THR A 108 4.18 -9.39 -10.92
C THR A 108 4.43 -7.92 -10.58
N ILE A 109 4.62 -7.08 -11.60
CA ILE A 109 4.80 -5.63 -11.39
C ILE A 109 3.52 -4.99 -10.82
N ALA A 110 2.34 -5.42 -11.25
CA ALA A 110 1.06 -4.93 -10.71
C ALA A 110 0.91 -5.26 -9.22
N ALA A 111 1.24 -6.48 -8.81
CA ALA A 111 1.25 -6.89 -7.40
C ALA A 111 2.23 -6.04 -6.56
N GLU A 112 3.40 -5.70 -7.11
CA GLU A 112 4.34 -4.78 -6.45
C GLU A 112 3.80 -3.36 -6.34
N LYS A 113 3.10 -2.86 -7.35
CA LYS A 113 2.41 -1.56 -7.30
C LYS A 113 1.32 -1.55 -6.24
N VAL A 114 0.52 -2.62 -6.12
CA VAL A 114 -0.49 -2.76 -5.06
C VAL A 114 0.15 -2.68 -3.67
N ARG A 115 1.25 -3.41 -3.44
CA ARG A 115 1.99 -3.34 -2.17
C ARG A 115 2.55 -1.93 -1.91
N ASN A 116 3.07 -1.27 -2.94
CA ASN A 116 3.59 0.09 -2.84
C ASN A 116 2.50 1.09 -2.46
N TYR A 117 1.35 1.05 -3.13
CA TYR A 117 0.21 1.93 -2.82
C TYR A 117 -0.40 1.64 -1.45
N GLN A 118 -0.43 0.38 -1.00
CA GLN A 118 -0.85 0.05 0.36
C GLN A 118 0.07 0.74 1.39
N GLN A 119 1.38 0.67 1.18
CA GLN A 119 2.34 1.34 2.06
C GLN A 119 2.19 2.86 1.99
N GLN A 120 1.98 3.44 0.81
CA GLN A 120 1.76 4.89 0.66
C GLN A 120 0.48 5.32 1.38
N PHE A 121 -0.60 4.55 1.28
CA PHE A 121 -1.86 4.79 1.99
C PHE A 121 -1.65 4.80 3.52
N ASP A 122 -0.95 3.80 4.06
CA ASP A 122 -0.70 3.71 5.50
C ASP A 122 0.17 4.87 6.01
N GLN A 123 1.21 5.25 5.26
CA GLN A 123 2.05 6.39 5.62
C GLN A 123 1.31 7.73 5.46
N ALA A 124 0.43 7.85 4.47
CA ALA A 124 -0.40 9.03 4.30
C ALA A 124 -1.35 9.24 5.48
N LYS A 125 -1.96 8.17 6.02
CA LYS A 125 -2.78 8.25 7.24
C LYS A 125 -1.98 8.79 8.42
N ARG A 126 -0.74 8.30 8.61
CA ARG A 126 0.15 8.75 9.70
C ARG A 126 0.56 10.22 9.55
N LYS A 127 0.83 10.67 8.33
CA LYS A 127 1.30 12.03 8.05
C LYS A 127 0.16 13.06 8.02
N TYR A 128 -0.91 12.76 7.31
CA TYR A 128 -1.97 13.72 6.97
C TYR A 128 -3.26 13.52 7.78
N GLY A 129 -3.40 12.39 8.49
CA GLY A 129 -4.62 12.02 9.20
C GLY A 129 -5.61 11.26 8.30
N GLU A 130 -6.45 10.42 8.90
CA GLU A 130 -7.28 9.44 8.17
C GLU A 130 -8.29 10.07 7.20
N ASN A 131 -8.78 11.27 7.50
CA ASN A 131 -9.80 11.96 6.71
C ASN A 131 -9.23 12.91 5.65
N SER A 132 -7.91 12.90 5.41
CA SER A 132 -7.27 13.80 4.47
C SER A 132 -7.58 13.46 3.01
N ASN A 133 -7.49 14.46 2.13
CA ASN A 133 -7.65 14.26 0.69
C ASN A 133 -6.53 13.39 0.10
N GLU A 134 -5.32 13.46 0.66
CA GLU A 134 -4.19 12.63 0.27
C GLU A 134 -4.47 11.15 0.58
N VAL A 135 -5.04 10.83 1.74
CA VAL A 135 -5.41 9.44 2.09
C VAL A 135 -6.43 8.89 1.10
N LYS A 136 -7.49 9.66 0.79
CA LYS A 136 -8.50 9.28 -0.21
C LYS A 136 -7.88 9.04 -1.60
N ARG A 137 -6.93 9.88 -2.01
CA ARG A 137 -6.20 9.70 -3.29
C ARG A 137 -5.41 8.40 -3.31
N TYR A 138 -4.68 8.06 -2.24
CA TYR A 138 -3.95 6.80 -2.18
C TYR A 138 -4.87 5.58 -2.10
N GLU A 139 -6.02 5.72 -1.44
CA GLU A 139 -7.06 4.69 -1.42
C GLU A 139 -7.58 4.38 -2.82
N THR A 140 -7.95 5.42 -3.59
CA THR A 140 -8.38 5.27 -4.98
C THR A 140 -7.30 4.58 -5.82
N LYS A 141 -6.06 5.05 -5.76
CA LYS A 141 -4.93 4.44 -6.49
C LYS A 141 -4.72 2.96 -6.11
N LEU A 142 -4.87 2.62 -4.83
CA LEU A 142 -4.74 1.25 -4.35
C LEU A 142 -5.86 0.37 -4.93
N LEU A 143 -7.11 0.85 -4.94
CA LEU A 143 -8.24 0.14 -5.52
C LEU A 143 -8.07 -0.07 -7.02
N GLU A 144 -7.65 0.97 -7.75
CA GLU A 144 -7.35 0.89 -9.18
C GLU A 144 -6.24 -0.13 -9.47
N ALA A 145 -5.17 -0.12 -8.68
CA ALA A 145 -4.07 -1.07 -8.82
C ALA A 145 -4.51 -2.52 -8.56
N ARG A 146 -5.35 -2.75 -7.54
CA ARG A 146 -5.92 -4.08 -7.26
C ARG A 146 -6.84 -4.56 -8.38
N ALA A 147 -7.66 -3.65 -8.93
CA ALA A 147 -8.51 -3.98 -10.07
C ALA A 147 -7.66 -4.35 -11.30
N ALA A 148 -6.59 -3.60 -11.57
CA ALA A 148 -5.67 -3.90 -12.67
C ALA A 148 -4.93 -5.25 -12.47
N GLU A 149 -4.46 -5.55 -11.25
CA GLU A 149 -3.86 -6.85 -10.91
C GLU A 149 -4.84 -8.00 -11.16
N GLN A 150 -6.09 -7.87 -10.69
CA GLN A 150 -7.12 -8.89 -10.89
C GLN A 150 -7.49 -9.06 -12.38
N GLN A 151 -7.54 -7.98 -13.15
CA GLN A 151 -7.76 -8.04 -14.60
C GLN A 151 -6.63 -8.80 -15.31
N LEU A 152 -5.37 -8.55 -14.93
CA LEU A 152 -4.22 -9.28 -15.47
C LEU A 152 -4.31 -10.78 -15.15
N LYS A 153 -4.67 -11.12 -13.91
CA LYS A 153 -4.91 -12.53 -13.51
C LYS A 153 -5.96 -13.20 -14.39
N ASN A 154 -7.09 -12.52 -14.61
CA ASN A 154 -8.15 -13.04 -15.49
C ASN A 154 -7.67 -13.23 -16.94
N GLN A 155 -6.87 -12.28 -17.45
CA GLN A 155 -6.28 -12.39 -18.79
C GLN A 155 -5.29 -13.56 -18.92
N ILE A 156 -4.49 -13.80 -17.88
CA ILE A 156 -3.60 -14.98 -17.79
C ILE A 156 -4.44 -16.25 -17.87
N ASP A 157 -5.50 -16.35 -17.08
CA ASP A 157 -6.36 -17.54 -17.05
C ASP A 157 -7.03 -17.81 -18.40
N VAL A 158 -7.57 -16.77 -19.04
CA VAL A 158 -8.16 -16.88 -20.39
C VAL A 158 -7.12 -17.30 -21.42
N THR A 159 -5.94 -16.66 -21.42
CA THR A 159 -4.89 -16.97 -22.41
C THR A 159 -4.34 -18.39 -22.21
N ASN A 160 -4.22 -18.85 -20.96
CA ASN A 160 -3.84 -20.22 -20.63
C ASN A 160 -4.87 -21.26 -21.13
N LYS A 161 -6.18 -20.95 -21.05
CA LYS A 161 -7.22 -21.82 -21.62
C LYS A 161 -7.07 -21.92 -23.14
N SER A 162 -6.91 -20.78 -23.83
CA SER A 162 -6.68 -20.76 -25.28
C SER A 162 -5.42 -21.53 -25.69
N LEU A 163 -4.33 -21.43 -24.91
CA LEU A 163 -3.11 -22.20 -25.16
C LEU A 163 -3.37 -23.71 -25.08
N LYS A 164 -4.05 -24.18 -24.02
CA LYS A 164 -4.38 -25.60 -23.85
C LYS A 164 -5.28 -26.13 -24.96
N GLU A 165 -6.25 -25.34 -25.40
CA GLU A 165 -7.13 -25.67 -26.52
C GLU A 165 -6.33 -25.81 -27.82
N GLN A 166 -5.44 -24.84 -28.10
CA GLN A 166 -4.58 -24.87 -29.29
C GLN A 166 -3.64 -26.09 -29.28
N GLU A 167 -2.99 -26.38 -28.16
CA GLU A 167 -2.14 -27.57 -28.00
C GLU A 167 -2.92 -28.88 -28.19
N SER A 168 -4.17 -28.93 -27.74
CA SER A 168 -5.07 -30.07 -27.94
C SER A 168 -5.46 -30.25 -29.41
N VAL A 169 -5.74 -29.15 -30.13
CA VAL A 169 -6.03 -29.19 -31.56
C VAL A 169 -4.81 -29.64 -32.36
N THR A 170 -3.64 -29.06 -32.12
CA THR A 170 -2.40 -29.45 -32.81
C THR A 170 -2.04 -30.90 -32.57
N ARG A 171 -2.17 -31.39 -31.33
CA ARG A 171 -1.93 -32.80 -31.00
C ARG A 171 -2.89 -33.74 -31.72
N ARG A 172 -4.19 -33.42 -31.77
CA ARG A 172 -5.18 -34.22 -32.50
C ARG A 172 -4.91 -34.24 -34.01
N ALA A 173 -4.52 -33.10 -34.57
CA ALA A 173 -4.13 -33.00 -35.98
C ALA A 173 -2.90 -33.87 -36.28
N GLY A 174 -1.86 -33.82 -35.43
CA GLY A 174 -0.68 -34.68 -35.56
C GLY A 174 -1.03 -36.16 -35.51
N GLN A 175 -1.83 -36.58 -34.52
CA GLN A 175 -2.30 -37.97 -34.40
C GLN A 175 -3.09 -38.44 -35.63
N ALA A 176 -3.94 -37.59 -36.20
CA ALA A 176 -4.70 -37.91 -37.41
C ALA A 176 -3.79 -38.04 -38.65
N LEU A 177 -2.79 -37.17 -38.78
CA LEU A 177 -1.79 -37.24 -39.85
C LEU A 177 -0.94 -38.51 -39.73
N ASP A 178 -0.48 -38.85 -38.53
CA ASP A 178 0.29 -40.07 -38.26
C ASP A 178 -0.51 -41.33 -38.64
N ALA A 179 -1.78 -41.39 -38.24
CA ALA A 179 -2.67 -42.50 -38.56
C ALA A 179 -2.96 -42.61 -40.07
N ALA A 180 -3.08 -41.49 -40.77
CA ALA A 180 -3.23 -41.46 -42.23
C ALA A 180 -1.95 -41.95 -42.92
N GLY A 181 -0.79 -41.47 -42.48
CA GLY A 181 0.52 -41.88 -43.00
C GLY A 181 0.80 -43.37 -42.78
N SER A 182 0.47 -43.90 -41.60
CA SER A 182 0.63 -45.33 -41.31
C SER A 182 -0.27 -46.20 -42.19
N LYS A 183 -1.52 -45.80 -42.43
CA LYS A 183 -2.45 -46.51 -43.31
C LYS A 183 -1.96 -46.51 -44.76
N MET A 184 -1.48 -45.37 -45.26
CA MET A 184 -0.96 -45.26 -46.61
C MET A 184 0.27 -46.14 -46.82
N LYS A 185 1.19 -46.18 -45.84
CA LYS A 185 2.38 -47.03 -45.88
C LYS A 185 2.06 -48.53 -45.81
N SER A 186 0.95 -48.91 -45.18
CA SER A 186 0.50 -50.31 -45.15
C SER A 186 -0.28 -50.75 -46.40
N ALA A 187 -0.72 -49.80 -47.23
CA ALA A 187 -1.58 -50.05 -48.40
C ALA A 187 -0.85 -49.98 -49.75
N GLY A 188 0.44 -49.61 -49.75
CA GLY A 188 1.34 -49.68 -50.90
C GLY A 188 2.47 -50.66 -50.64
#